data_AF-A0A843DGV4-F1
#
_entry.id   AF-A0A843DGV4-F1
#
_cell.length_a   1.000
_cell.length_b   1.000
_cell.length_c   1.000
_cell.angle_alpha   90.00
_cell.angle_beta   90.00
_cell.angle_gamma   90.00
#
_symmetry.space_group_name_H-M   'P 1'
#
loop_
_entity.id
_entity.type
_entity.pdbx_description
1 polymer ?
#
loop_
_entity_poly.entity_id
_entity_poly.type
_entity_poly.pdbx_seq_one_letter_code
_entity_poly.pdbx_strand_id
1 'polypeptide(L)'
;KEYAALLEPADILYQDVAQPNQAEIIIRHLPFLKKGGQVILMLKTRSVDIRKTPEEVFAESCAEIEAAGLTVEKGVWLNPYHIDHAAIVCRK
;
A
#
# COMPACT_ATOMS: atom_id res chain seq x y z
N LYS A 1 2.65 10.32 -15.65
CA LYS A 1 3.12 9.30 -16.62
C LYS A 1 4.33 9.78 -17.40
N GLU A 2 4.36 11.02 -17.88
CA GLU A 2 5.52 11.58 -18.63
C GLU A 2 6.85 11.50 -17.86
N TYR A 3 6.83 11.72 -16.55
CA TYR A 3 8.03 11.57 -15.70
C TYR A 3 8.53 10.12 -15.56
N ALA A 4 7.66 9.12 -15.67
CA ALA A 4 8.05 7.71 -15.51
C ALA A 4 8.97 7.23 -16.63
N ALA A 5 8.85 7.78 -17.84
CA ALA A 5 9.73 7.45 -18.96
C ALA A 5 11.18 7.96 -18.77
N LEU A 6 11.39 8.90 -17.84
CA LEU A 6 12.69 9.50 -17.54
C LEU A 6 13.40 8.80 -16.37
N LEU A 7 12.74 7.84 -15.71
CA LEU A 7 13.26 7.14 -14.55
C LEU A 7 13.41 5.64 -14.83
N GLU A 8 14.44 5.06 -14.23
CA GLU A 8 14.54 3.60 -14.13
C GLU A 8 13.49 3.10 -13.12
N PRO A 9 12.66 2.10 -13.47
CA PRO A 9 11.70 1.52 -12.53
C PRO A 9 12.42 0.87 -11.33
N ALA A 10 11.85 1.00 -10.14
CA ALA A 10 12.36 0.41 -8.91
C ALA A 10 11.98 -1.07 -8.78
N ASP A 11 12.76 -1.82 -7.99
CA ASP A 11 12.43 -3.19 -7.59
C ASP A 11 11.41 -3.25 -6.45
N ILE A 12 11.43 -2.24 -5.58
CA ILE A 12 10.56 -2.14 -4.40
C ILE A 12 9.93 -0.75 -4.35
N LEU A 13 8.62 -0.69 -4.12
CA LEU A 13 7.89 0.51 -3.74
C LEU A 13 7.52 0.41 -2.25
N TYR A 14 8.16 1.22 -1.42
CA TYR A 14 7.86 1.33 0.01
C TYR A 14 7.06 2.60 0.28
N GLN A 15 5.93 2.49 0.95
CA GLN A 15 5.08 3.62 1.33
C GLN A 15 4.87 3.65 2.84
N ASP A 16 5.30 4.75 3.48
CA ASP A 16 5.00 5.09 4.87
C ASP A 16 4.57 6.56 4.97
N VAL A 17 3.35 6.82 4.50
CA VAL A 17 2.74 8.15 4.50
C VAL A 17 1.50 8.13 5.40
N ALA A 18 1.05 9.30 5.85
CA ALA A 18 -0.20 9.46 6.60
C ALA A 18 -1.18 10.27 5.74
N GLN A 19 -1.95 9.59 4.90
CA GLN A 19 -2.97 10.19 4.02
C GLN A 19 -4.25 9.35 4.05
N PRO A 20 -5.43 9.95 3.80
CA PRO A 20 -6.69 9.19 3.71
C PRO A 20 -6.71 8.16 2.57
N ASN A 21 -6.04 8.45 1.45
CA ASN A 21 -6.10 7.67 0.20
C ASN A 21 -4.82 6.84 -0.03
N GLN A 22 -4.32 6.16 1.00
CA GLN A 22 -3.04 5.43 0.92
C GLN A 22 -2.98 4.39 -0.21
N ALA A 23 -4.06 3.63 -0.44
CA ALA A 23 -4.13 2.64 -1.49
C ALA A 23 -4.06 3.29 -2.88
N GLU A 24 -4.84 4.36 -3.12
CA GLU A 24 -4.77 5.15 -4.34
C GLU A 24 -3.35 5.67 -4.63
N ILE A 25 -2.62 6.12 -3.60
CA ILE A 25 -1.23 6.59 -3.75
C ILE A 25 -0.34 5.46 -4.27
N ILE A 26 -0.41 4.23 -3.71
CA ILE A 26 0.31 3.07 -4.25
C ILE A 26 -0.03 2.85 -5.72
N ILE A 27 -1.32 2.85 -6.06
CA ILE A 27 -1.81 2.57 -7.42
C ILE A 27 -1.25 3.57 -8.43
N ARG A 28 -1.22 4.86 -8.07
CA ARG A 28 -0.66 5.94 -8.90
C ARG A 28 0.85 5.78 -9.13
N HIS A 29 1.57 5.12 -8.23
CA HIS A 29 3.02 4.91 -8.31
C HIS A 29 3.43 3.59 -8.98
N LEU A 30 2.48 2.70 -9.30
CA LEU A 30 2.79 1.46 -10.00
C LEU A 30 3.59 1.63 -11.30
N PRO A 31 3.42 2.70 -12.13
CA PRO A 31 4.26 2.89 -13.31
C PRO A 31 5.77 2.96 -13.03
N PHE A 32 6.18 3.31 -11.80
CA PHE A 32 7.58 3.36 -11.38
C PHE A 32 8.11 2.04 -10.80
N LEU A 33 7.27 1.01 -10.69
CA LEU A 33 7.64 -0.31 -10.17
C LEU A 33 7.81 -1.31 -11.33
N LYS A 34 8.90 -2.08 -11.31
CA LYS A 34 9.13 -3.17 -12.28
C LYS A 34 7.99 -4.20 -12.24
N LYS A 35 7.79 -4.92 -13.34
CA LYS A 35 6.93 -6.11 -13.36
C LYS A 35 7.53 -7.17 -12.43
N GLY A 36 6.74 -7.78 -11.56
CA GLY A 36 7.24 -8.66 -10.50
C GLY A 36 7.88 -7.92 -9.33
N GLY A 37 7.89 -6.58 -9.33
CA GLY A 37 8.38 -5.77 -8.21
C GLY A 37 7.48 -5.88 -6.98
N GLN A 38 8.03 -5.57 -5.81
CA GLN A 38 7.34 -5.69 -4.53
C GLN A 38 6.83 -4.33 -4.06
N VAL A 39 5.64 -4.31 -3.46
CA VAL A 39 5.11 -3.17 -2.72
C VAL A 39 5.12 -3.49 -1.23
N ILE A 40 5.52 -2.53 -0.42
CA ILE A 40 5.37 -2.58 1.04
C ILE A 40 4.61 -1.33 1.46
N LEU A 41 3.38 -1.51 1.93
CA LEU A 41 2.52 -0.46 2.43
C LEU A 41 2.46 -0.51 3.95
N MET A 42 2.87 0.57 4.61
CA MET A 42 2.62 0.80 6.03
C MET A 42 1.27 1.46 6.22
N LEU A 43 0.22 0.64 6.32
CA LEU A 43 -1.15 1.09 6.47
C LEU A 43 -1.36 1.66 7.88
N LYS A 44 -1.65 2.97 7.94
CA LYS A 44 -2.02 3.69 9.17
C LYS A 44 -3.53 3.82 9.20
N THR A 45 -4.24 2.85 9.76
CA THR A 45 -5.71 2.76 9.61
C THR A 45 -6.43 4.03 10.10
N ARG A 46 -5.93 4.66 11.17
CA ARG A 46 -6.47 5.92 11.72
C ARG A 46 -6.19 7.16 10.87
N SER A 47 -5.21 7.12 9.97
CA SER A 47 -5.02 8.18 8.97
C SER A 47 -5.91 8.00 7.75
N VAL A 48 -6.43 6.78 7.53
CA VAL A 48 -7.33 6.45 6.42
C VAL A 48 -8.78 6.79 6.78
N ASP A 49 -9.33 6.17 7.82
CA ASP A 49 -10.67 6.49 8.31
C ASP A 49 -10.80 6.18 9.80
N ILE A 50 -11.04 7.20 10.62
CA ILE A 50 -11.24 7.06 12.07
C ILE A 50 -12.61 6.49 12.45
N ARG A 51 -13.57 6.48 11.54
CA ARG A 51 -14.95 6.04 11.79
C ARG A 51 -15.10 4.52 11.66
N LYS A 52 -14.15 3.87 10.99
CA LYS A 52 -14.12 2.42 10.75
C LYS A 52 -13.19 1.72 11.73
N THR A 53 -13.38 0.42 11.89
CA THR A 53 -12.42 -0.42 12.62
C THR A 53 -11.13 -0.59 11.81
N PRO A 54 -9.97 -0.81 12.46
CA PRO A 54 -8.72 -1.09 11.76
C PRO A 54 -8.85 -2.24 10.76
N GLU A 55 -9.56 -3.30 11.14
CA GLU A 55 -9.77 -4.50 10.34
C GLU A 55 -10.58 -4.21 9.07
N GLU A 56 -11.63 -3.39 9.15
CA GLU A 56 -12.39 -2.93 7.98
C GLU A 56 -11.51 -2.12 7.03
N VAL A 57 -10.76 -1.15 7.55
CA VAL A 57 -9.84 -0.32 6.75
C VAL A 57 -8.77 -1.18 6.08
N PHE A 58 -8.24 -2.18 6.79
CA PHE A 58 -7.29 -3.14 6.26
C PHE A 58 -7.88 -3.95 5.10
N ALA A 59 -9.06 -4.53 5.29
CA ALA A 59 -9.73 -5.35 4.27
C ALA A 59 -10.06 -4.53 3.02
N GLU A 60 -10.59 -3.32 3.19
CA GLU A 60 -10.89 -2.40 2.09
C GLU A 60 -9.63 -1.98 1.33
N SER A 61 -8.54 -1.66 2.04
CA SER A 61 -7.28 -1.27 1.42
C SER A 61 -6.67 -2.41 0.61
N CYS A 62 -6.71 -3.65 1.13
CA CYS A 62 -6.30 -4.83 0.38
C CYS A 62 -7.14 -5.03 -0.88
N ALA A 63 -8.48 -4.93 -0.76
CA ALA A 63 -9.38 -5.08 -1.90
C ALA A 63 -9.14 -4.03 -3.00
N GLU A 64 -8.90 -2.77 -2.62
CA GLU A 64 -8.58 -1.68 -3.55
C GLU A 64 -7.26 -1.94 -4.29
N ILE A 65 -6.25 -2.41 -3.56
CA ILE A 65 -4.94 -2.77 -4.09
C ILE A 65 -5.03 -3.96 -5.06
N GLU A 66 -5.79 -4.99 -4.71
CA GLU A 66 -6.00 -6.18 -5.55
C GLU A 66 -6.77 -5.84 -6.82
N ALA A 67 -7.80 -4.98 -6.72
CA ALA A 67 -8.55 -4.48 -7.87
C ALA A 67 -7.66 -3.71 -8.87
N ALA A 68 -6.54 -3.15 -8.42
CA ALA A 68 -5.55 -2.48 -9.27
C ALA A 68 -4.52 -3.44 -9.91
N GLY A 69 -4.66 -4.75 -9.70
CA GLY A 69 -3.82 -5.77 -10.31
C GLY A 69 -2.58 -6.17 -9.51
N LEU A 70 -2.49 -5.74 -8.24
CA LEU A 70 -1.49 -6.27 -7.32
C LEU A 70 -2.00 -7.57 -6.66
N THR A 71 -1.08 -8.43 -6.23
CA THR A 71 -1.41 -9.61 -5.40
C THR A 71 -0.95 -9.35 -3.98
N VAL A 72 -1.84 -9.42 -2.98
CA VAL A 72 -1.45 -9.32 -1.57
C VAL A 72 -0.81 -10.63 -1.12
N GLU A 73 0.49 -10.61 -0.84
CA GLU A 73 1.25 -11.80 -0.40
C GLU A 73 1.16 -11.98 1.12
N LYS A 74 1.15 -10.88 1.88
CA LYS A 74 1.15 -10.91 3.35
C LYS A 74 0.62 -9.62 3.95
N GLY A 75 -0.13 -9.74 5.05
CA GLY A 75 -0.46 -8.62 5.94
C GLY A 75 -0.08 -8.93 7.37
N VAL A 76 0.56 -7.99 8.06
CA VAL A 76 0.99 -8.16 9.45
C VAL A 76 0.64 -6.91 10.25
N TRP A 77 -0.14 -7.10 11.31
CA TRP A 77 -0.37 -6.07 12.33
C TRP A 77 0.91 -5.81 13.13
N LEU A 78 1.19 -4.54 13.41
CA LEU A 78 2.43 -4.11 14.06
C LEU A 78 2.29 -3.94 15.58
N ASN A 79 1.18 -4.38 16.17
CA ASN A 79 0.96 -4.43 17.61
C ASN A 79 2.01 -5.36 18.27
N PRO A 80 2.73 -4.94 19.34
CA PRO A 80 2.52 -3.75 20.18
C PRO A 80 3.35 -2.51 19.85
N TYR A 81 4.15 -2.54 18.80
CA TYR A 81 5.04 -1.42 18.44
C TYR A 81 4.27 -0.24 17.85
N HIS A 82 3.32 -0.51 16.96
CA HIS A 82 2.44 0.49 16.37
C HIS A 82 0.99 0.00 16.41
N ILE A 83 0.21 0.57 17.33
CA ILE A 83 -1.22 0.27 17.49
C ILE A 83 -1.97 0.72 16.24
N ASP A 84 -2.91 -0.11 15.77
CA ASP A 84 -3.75 0.15 14.58
C ASP A 84 -2.98 0.35 13.26
N HIS A 85 -1.74 -0.15 13.19
CA HIS A 85 -0.91 -0.15 11.98
C HIS A 85 -0.68 -1.57 11.46
N ALA A 86 -0.65 -1.71 10.14
CA ALA A 86 -0.32 -2.96 9.48
C ALA A 86 0.72 -2.75 8.37
N ALA A 87 1.65 -3.67 8.23
CA ALA A 87 2.50 -3.79 7.05
C ALA A 87 1.84 -4.76 6.06
N ILE A 88 1.57 -4.28 4.85
CA ILE A 88 1.00 -5.06 3.75
C ILE A 88 2.09 -5.22 2.68
N VAL A 89 2.37 -6.46 2.31
CA VAL A 89 3.33 -6.81 1.25
C VAL A 89 2.55 -7.31 0.05
N CYS A 90 2.77 -6.69 -1.10
CA CYS A 90 2.14 -7.07 -2.36
C CYS A 90 3.16 -7.29 -3.48
N ARG A 91 2.75 -8.00 -4.51
CA ARG A 91 3.49 -8.21 -5.77
C ARG A 91 2.76 -7.54 -6.93
N LYS A 92 3.51 -6.90 -7.81
CA LYS A 92 3.02 -6.35 -9.08
C LYS A 92 3.14 -7.32 -10.25
#